data_AF-A0A9P2DP27-F1
#
_entry.id   AF-A0A9P2DP27-F1
#
_cell.length_a   1.000
_cell.length_b   1.000
_cell.length_c   1.000
_cell.angle_alpha   90.00
_cell.angle_beta   90.00
_cell.angle_gamma   90.00
#
_symmetry.space_group_name_H-M   'P 1'
#
loop_
_entity.id
_entity.type
_entity.pdbx_description
1 polymer ?
#
loop_
_entity_poly.entity_id
_entity_poly.type
_entity_poly.pdbx_seq_one_letter_code
_entity_poly.pdbx_strand_id
1 'polypeptide(L)' 'MLGEGWKEETYGSAGNGWKFTNEGDGMVFYHPGEGIHKGSYYGFSSGDTGKVKIVGKDYIDFSKDKATIIKFGGE' A
#
# COMPACT_ATOMS: atom_id res chain seq x y z
N MET A 1 5.41 -16.37 0.21
CA MET A 1 3.96 -16.44 -0.06
C MET A 1 3.19 -16.38 1.24
N LEU A 2 2.08 -15.63 1.31
CA LEU A 2 1.27 -15.40 2.52
C LEU A 2 0.38 -16.58 2.94
N GLY A 3 0.48 -17.71 2.26
CA GLY A 3 -0.31 -18.91 2.52
C GLY A 3 -1.35 -19.18 1.43
N GLU A 4 -2.13 -20.23 1.64
CA GLU A 4 -3.25 -20.62 0.77
C GLU A 4 -4.29 -19.49 0.65
N GLY A 5 -4.90 -19.35 -0.52
CA GLY A 5 -5.91 -18.32 -0.81
C GLY A 5 -5.36 -16.92 -1.12
N TRP A 6 -4.04 -16.71 -1.02
CA TRP A 6 -3.41 -15.44 -1.43
C TRP A 6 -2.87 -15.51 -2.85
N LYS A 7 -3.22 -14.49 -3.64
CA LYS A 7 -2.74 -14.30 -5.01
C LYS A 7 -1.81 -13.10 -5.08
N GLU A 8 -0.66 -13.27 -5.73
CA GLU A 8 0.24 -12.17 -6.07
C GLU A 8 -0.13 -11.56 -7.41
N GLU A 9 -0.13 -10.23 -7.49
CA GLU A 9 -0.34 -9.47 -8.72
C GLU A 9 0.55 -8.23 -8.73
N THR A 10 0.77 -7.71 -9.94
CA THR A 10 1.42 -6.41 -10.14
C THR A 10 0.56 -5.27 -9.58
N TYR A 11 1.20 -4.22 -9.06
CA TYR A 11 0.56 -3.04 -8.47
C TYR A 11 1.14 -1.71 -8.98
N GLY A 12 0.31 -0.67 -8.97
CA GLY A 12 0.65 0.67 -9.48
C GLY A 12 0.51 0.80 -11.00
N SER A 13 0.30 2.02 -11.49
CA SER A 13 0.05 2.29 -12.91
C SER A 13 1.23 1.95 -13.84
N ALA A 14 2.46 2.01 -13.31
CA ALA A 14 3.66 1.61 -14.06
C ALA A 14 3.98 0.12 -13.95
N GLY A 15 3.28 -0.62 -13.11
CA GLY A 15 3.46 -2.06 -12.96
C GLY A 15 4.76 -2.50 -12.26
N ASN A 16 5.41 -1.60 -11.54
CA ASN A 16 6.67 -1.88 -10.84
C ASN A 16 6.48 -2.26 -9.35
N GLY A 17 5.23 -2.25 -8.86
CA GLY A 17 4.87 -2.68 -7.51
C GLY A 17 4.28 -4.09 -7.48
N TRP A 18 4.03 -4.58 -6.26
CA TRP A 18 3.36 -5.86 -6.03
C TRP A 18 2.22 -5.70 -5.03
N LYS A 19 1.23 -6.58 -5.13
CA LYS A 19 0.18 -6.75 -4.12
C LYS A 19 -0.13 -8.23 -3.95
N PHE A 20 -0.55 -8.58 -2.75
CA PHE A 20 -1.22 -9.83 -2.43
C PHE A 20 -2.66 -9.51 -2.09
N THR A 21 -3.58 -10.28 -2.64
CA THR A 21 -5.02 -10.24 -2.29
C THR A 21 -5.51 -11.63 -1.96
N ASN A 22 -6.50 -11.74 -1.07
CA ASN A 22 -7.21 -12.99 -0.83
C ASN A 22 -8.67 -12.93 -1.31
N GLU A 23 -9.40 -14.04 -1.23
CA GLU A 23 -10.82 -14.11 -1.62
C GLU A 23 -11.76 -13.27 -0.74
N GLY A 24 -11.27 -12.85 0.43
CA GLY A 24 -11.96 -11.89 1.30
C GLY A 24 -11.66 -10.45 0.89
N ASP A 25 -11.46 -9.60 1.89
CA ASP A 25 -11.16 -8.17 1.73
C ASP A 25 -9.69 -7.83 2.03
N GLY A 26 -8.85 -8.85 2.21
CA GLY A 26 -7.46 -8.70 2.60
C GLY A 26 -6.58 -8.28 1.43
N MET A 27 -5.80 -7.22 1.64
CA MET A 27 -4.76 -6.77 0.72
C MET A 27 -3.49 -6.41 1.48
N VAL A 28 -2.33 -6.79 0.95
CA VAL A 28 -1.01 -6.31 1.37
C VAL A 28 -0.27 -5.87 0.13
N PHE A 29 0.37 -4.71 0.12
CA PHE A 29 0.96 -4.17 -1.10
C PHE A 29 2.23 -3.34 -0.85
N TYR A 30 2.99 -3.19 -1.93
CA TYR A 30 4.10 -2.28 -2.06
C TYR A 30 3.95 -1.43 -3.31
N HIS A 31 4.18 -0.12 -3.17
CA HIS A 31 4.22 0.84 -4.26
C HIS A 31 5.62 1.49 -4.32
N PRO A 32 6.33 1.44 -5.45
CA PRO A 32 7.74 1.83 -5.55
C PRO A 32 8.02 3.35 -5.61
N GLY A 33 7.05 4.19 -5.23
CA GLY A 33 7.25 5.65 -5.25
C GLY A 33 7.23 6.26 -6.64
N GLU A 34 6.05 6.21 -7.25
CA GLU A 34 5.80 6.84 -8.54
C GLU A 34 4.45 7.58 -8.50
N GLY A 35 4.17 8.41 -9.52
CA GLY A 35 2.91 9.15 -9.59
C GLY A 35 2.79 10.25 -8.54
N ILE A 36 1.56 10.48 -8.06
CA ILE A 36 1.21 11.61 -7.19
C ILE A 36 1.84 11.55 -5.80
N HIS A 37 2.19 10.35 -5.33
CA HIS A 37 2.69 10.13 -3.97
C HIS A 37 4.21 10.24 -3.84
N LYS A 38 4.96 10.22 -4.96
CA LYS A 38 6.44 10.31 -5.07
C LYS A 38 7.25 9.27 -4.29
N GLY A 39 7.04 9.11 -2.98
CA GLY A 39 7.77 8.18 -2.14
C GLY A 39 7.22 6.77 -2.17
N SER A 40 8.12 5.80 -1.97
CA SER A 40 7.74 4.40 -1.85
C SER A 40 6.97 4.13 -0.55
N TYR A 41 6.04 3.18 -0.58
CA TYR A 41 5.27 2.83 0.60
C TYR A 41 4.80 1.39 0.57
N TYR A 42 4.64 0.85 1.77
CA TYR A 42 3.92 -0.39 2.00
C TYR A 42 2.51 -0.06 2.48
N GLY A 43 1.60 -1.01 2.39
CA GLY A 43 0.33 -0.87 3.06
C GLY A 43 -0.47 -2.15 3.08
N PHE A 44 -1.58 -2.07 3.78
CA PHE A 44 -2.52 -3.16 3.91
C PHE A 44 -3.94 -2.63 4.03
N SER A 45 -4.91 -3.49 3.76
CA SER A 45 -6.31 -3.21 4.03
C SER A 45 -7.11 -4.47 4.31
N SER A 46 -8.12 -4.31 5.14
CA SER A 46 -9.29 -5.16 5.27
C SER A 46 -10.52 -4.28 5.49
N GLY A 47 -11.72 -4.85 5.53
CA GLY A 47 -12.95 -4.15 5.88
C GLY A 47 -12.89 -3.55 7.28
N ASP A 48 -12.23 -4.24 8.23
CA ASP A 48 -12.08 -3.80 9.62
C ASP A 48 -11.10 -2.62 9.76
N THR A 49 -9.98 -2.64 9.02
CA THR A 49 -8.93 -1.64 9.17
C THR A 49 -9.10 -0.44 8.24
N GLY A 50 -9.88 -0.60 7.17
CA GLY A 50 -9.78 0.26 6.00
C GLY A 50 -8.36 0.20 5.41
N LYS A 51 -7.98 1.22 4.63
CA LYS A 51 -6.65 1.29 4.02
C LYS A 51 -5.65 1.94 4.95
N VAL A 52 -4.53 1.27 5.20
CA VAL A 52 -3.39 1.79 5.97
C VAL A 52 -2.16 1.82 5.08
N LYS A 53 -1.41 2.92 5.13
CA LYS A 53 -0.13 3.09 4.42
C LYS A 53 0.98 3.40 5.42
N ILE A 54 2.09 2.72 5.23
CA ILE A 54 3.32 2.87 6.00
C ILE A 54 4.30 3.55 5.06
N VAL A 55 4.63 4.82 5.36
CA VAL A 55 5.25 5.72 4.39
C VAL A 55 6.56 6.35 4.91
N GLY A 56 7.50 6.56 3.98
CA GLY A 56 8.74 7.27 4.23
C GLY A 56 8.62 8.79 4.11
N LYS A 57 9.73 9.51 4.34
CA LYS A 57 9.81 10.97 4.33
C LYS A 57 9.47 11.65 2.99
N ASP A 58 9.64 10.92 1.90
CA ASP A 58 9.43 11.35 0.52
C ASP A 58 7.99 11.17 0.04
N TYR A 59 7.13 10.58 0.88
CA TYR A 59 5.72 10.39 0.59
C TYR A 59 4.94 11.70 0.66
N ILE A 60 4.26 12.02 -0.44
CA ILE A 60 3.32 13.12 -0.54
C ILE A 60 1.92 12.60 -0.23
N ASP A 61 1.38 13.07 0.89
CA ASP A 61 -0.01 12.82 1.26
C ASP A 61 -0.94 13.53 0.26
N PHE A 62 -1.84 12.76 -0.31
CA PHE A 62 -2.88 13.27 -1.20
C PHE A 62 -4.21 13.20 -0.47
N SER A 63 -4.76 14.36 -0.12
CA SER A 63 -5.90 14.51 0.80
C SER A 63 -7.18 13.73 0.45
N LYS A 64 -7.29 13.17 -0.77
CA LYS A 64 -8.43 12.35 -1.20
C LYS A 64 -8.23 10.83 -1.00
N ASP A 65 -7.04 10.38 -0.60
CA ASP A 65 -6.68 8.95 -0.52
C ASP A 65 -7.38 8.21 0.64
N LYS A 66 -7.88 8.94 1.65
CA LYS A 66 -8.65 8.40 2.81
C LYS A 66 -7.96 7.24 3.55
N ALA A 67 -6.66 7.05 3.35
CA ALA A 67 -5.88 6.04 4.03
C ALA A 67 -5.39 6.58 5.39
N THR A 68 -5.32 5.71 6.39
CA THR A 68 -4.59 6.00 7.61
C THR A 68 -3.09 5.96 7.29
N ILE A 69 -2.38 7.06 7.55
CA ILE A 69 -0.95 7.20 7.22
C ILE A 69 -0.11 7.03 8.48
N ILE A 70 0.79 6.04 8.47
CA ILE A 70 1.81 5.83 9.49
C ILE A 70 3.16 6.25 8.90
N LYS A 71 3.73 7.33 9.41
CA LYS A 71 5.06 7.83 9.00
C LYS A 71 6.13 7.17 9.85
N PHE A 72 7.17 6.61 9.22
CA PHE A 72 8.36 6.12 9.93
C PHE A 72 9.56 7.02 9.65
N GLY A 73 10.29 7.38 10.71
CA GLY A 73 11.47 8.26 10.62
C GLY A 73 11.16 9.76 10.61
N GLY A 74 10.06 10.19 11.24
CA GLY A 74 9.85 11.61 11.57
C GLY A 74 10.66 12.02 12.79
N GLU A 75 11.30 13.20 12.73
CA GLU A 75 11.76 13.94 13.93
C GLU A 75 10.59 14.28 14.86
#